data_AF-A0A7K3H8V0-F1
#
_entry.id   AF-A0A7K3H8V0-F1
#
_cell.length_a   1.000
_cell.length_b   1.000
_cell.length_c   1.000
_cell.angle_alpha   90.00
_cell.angle_beta   90.00
_cell.angle_gamma   90.00
#
_symmetry.space_group_name_H-M   'P 1'
#
loop_
_entity.id
_entity.type
_entity.pdbx_description
1 polymer ?
#
loop_
_entity_poly.entity_id
_entity_poly.type
_entity_poly.pdbx_seq_one_letter_code
_entity_poly.pdbx_strand_id
1 'polypeptide(L)'
;MTAVPPPEQHGQPGQHGRPGSGLTHLRAAGVSLVIDLSGSTLPRVLHWGPCLGEPTGPQLDALRLARRCQPIGFSVDGPVEVAVLPEQSAGWLGTPGLSGHRGGRDFSAAFRVER
;
A
#
# COMPACT_ATOMS: atom_id res chain seq x y z
N MET A 1 -50.68 -5.53 28.02
CA MET A 1 -49.45 -6.23 28.46
C MET A 1 -48.48 -6.12 27.29
N THR A 2 -47.52 -5.21 27.42
CA THR A 2 -46.83 -4.51 26.33
C THR A 2 -45.70 -5.34 25.74
N ALA A 3 -45.62 -5.43 24.40
CA ALA A 3 -44.53 -6.10 23.70
C ALA A 3 -43.21 -5.34 23.91
N VAL A 4 -42.16 -6.06 24.28
CA VAL A 4 -40.79 -5.53 24.44
C VAL A 4 -40.19 -5.28 23.04
N PRO A 5 -39.70 -4.08 22.73
CA PRO A 5 -39.05 -3.80 21.46
C PRO A 5 -37.65 -4.48 21.40
N PRO A 6 -37.17 -4.87 20.21
CA PRO A 6 -35.84 -5.47 20.06
C PRO A 6 -34.74 -4.45 20.40
N PRO A 7 -33.57 -4.90 20.91
CA PRO A 7 -32.49 -4.00 21.28
C PRO A 7 -31.91 -3.30 20.05
N GLU A 8 -31.72 -1.99 20.19
CA GLU A 8 -31.11 -1.13 19.19
C GLU A 8 -29.66 -1.56 18.95
N GLN A 9 -29.37 -2.00 17.72
CA GLN A 9 -28.03 -2.35 17.28
C GLN A 9 -27.20 -1.06 17.20
N HIS A 10 -26.47 -0.75 18.28
CA HIS A 10 -25.47 0.31 18.29
C HIS A 10 -24.42 -0.02 17.23
N GLY A 11 -24.32 0.84 16.21
CA GLY A 11 -23.35 0.73 15.13
C GLY A 11 -21.96 0.52 15.69
N GLN A 12 -21.30 -0.56 15.25
CA GLN A 12 -19.98 -0.90 15.75
C GLN A 12 -18.98 0.21 15.36
N PRO A 13 -18.17 0.71 16.31
CA PRO A 13 -17.10 1.65 15.99
C PRO A 13 -16.16 1.01 14.96
N GLY A 14 -15.73 1.82 13.98
CA GLY A 14 -14.93 1.42 12.83
C GLY A 14 -13.86 0.39 13.20
N GLN A 15 -14.05 -0.80 12.65
CA GLN A 15 -13.18 -1.94 12.83
C GLN A 15 -11.84 -1.57 12.18
N HIS A 16 -10.86 -1.17 13.00
CA HIS A 16 -9.49 -1.04 12.54
C HIS A 16 -9.02 -2.47 12.30
N GLY A 17 -9.00 -2.89 11.04
CA GLY A 17 -8.62 -4.24 10.65
C GLY A 17 -7.36 -4.70 11.38
N ARG A 18 -7.44 -5.86 12.04
CA ARG A 18 -6.30 -6.53 12.67
C ARG A 18 -5.13 -6.58 11.66
N PRO A 19 -3.87 -6.37 12.07
CA PRO A 19 -2.71 -6.43 11.16
C PRO A 19 -2.47 -7.88 10.72
N GLY A 20 -3.19 -8.30 9.68
CA GLY A 20 -3.15 -9.67 9.12
C GLY A 20 -2.78 -9.71 7.63
N SER A 21 -2.86 -8.59 6.93
CA SER A 21 -2.23 -8.36 5.64
C SER A 21 -1.53 -7.03 5.77
N GLY A 22 -0.31 -6.85 5.25
CA GLY A 22 0.39 -5.57 5.31
C GLY A 22 -0.31 -4.45 4.54
N LEU A 23 -1.62 -4.50 4.31
CA LEU A 23 -2.39 -3.53 3.54
C LEU A 23 -3.10 -2.56 4.48
N THR A 24 -3.04 -1.28 4.18
CA THR A 24 -3.76 -0.21 4.88
C THR A 24 -4.67 0.51 3.89
N HIS A 25 -5.94 0.67 4.25
CA HIS A 25 -6.92 1.42 3.46
C HIS A 25 -7.28 2.72 4.19
N LEU A 26 -6.85 3.84 3.63
CA LEU A 26 -7.18 5.19 4.09
C LEU A 26 -8.29 5.77 3.23
N ARG A 27 -9.19 6.54 3.87
CA ARG A 27 -10.32 7.18 3.19
C ARG A 27 -10.53 8.59 3.71
N ALA A 28 -10.71 9.53 2.79
CA ALA A 28 -11.07 10.91 3.10
C ALA A 28 -11.70 11.56 1.87
N ALA A 29 -12.70 12.43 2.05
CA ALA A 29 -13.28 13.26 1.00
C ALA A 29 -13.65 12.51 -0.30
N GLY A 30 -14.22 11.31 -0.19
CA GLY A 30 -14.61 10.50 -1.36
C GLY A 30 -13.43 9.81 -2.10
N VAL A 31 -12.22 9.88 -1.55
CA VAL A 31 -11.01 9.24 -2.09
C VAL A 31 -10.63 8.03 -1.22
N SER A 32 -10.16 6.97 -1.87
CA SER A 32 -9.52 5.82 -1.24
C SER A 32 -8.05 5.75 -1.62
N LEU A 33 -7.20 5.55 -0.61
CA LEU A 33 -5.78 5.26 -0.75
C LEU A 33 -5.49 3.89 -0.12
N VAL A 34 -5.12 2.93 -0.95
CA VAL A 34 -4.71 1.58 -0.49
C VAL A 34 -3.21 1.47 -0.59
N ILE A 35 -2.56 1.22 0.53
CA ILE A 35 -1.10 1.16 0.68
C ILE A 35 -0.68 -0.24 1.10
N ASP A 36 0.32 -0.80 0.43
CA ASP A 36 1.00 -2.02 0.82
C ASP A 36 2.27 -1.69 1.61
N LEU A 37 2.25 -2.08 2.89
CA LEU A 37 3.27 -1.95 3.93
C LEU A 37 4.01 -3.27 4.18
N SER A 38 3.80 -4.28 3.34
CA SER A 38 4.52 -5.56 3.47
C SER A 38 5.99 -5.44 3.08
N GLY A 39 6.81 -6.33 3.63
CA GLY A 39 8.25 -6.34 3.40
C GLY A 39 9.00 -5.40 4.35
N SER A 40 10.24 -5.06 3.97
CA SER A 40 11.14 -4.15 4.70
C SER A 40 11.61 -2.96 3.84
N THR A 41 11.14 -2.88 2.60
CA THR A 41 11.36 -1.73 1.70
C THR A 41 10.26 -0.69 1.88
N LEU A 42 10.33 0.41 1.14
CA LEU A 42 9.33 1.46 1.23
C LEU A 42 7.92 0.99 0.80
N PRO A 43 6.86 1.57 1.39
CA PRO A 43 5.47 1.28 1.04
C PRO A 43 5.16 1.50 -0.45
N ARG A 44 4.14 0.78 -0.95
CA ARG A 44 3.65 0.94 -2.34
C ARG A 44 2.20 1.36 -2.35
N VAL A 45 1.85 2.23 -3.30
CA VAL A 45 0.44 2.62 -3.54
C VAL A 45 -0.21 1.63 -4.51
N LEU A 46 -1.22 0.90 -4.04
CA LEU A 46 -2.00 -0.02 -4.89
C LEU A 46 -3.17 0.70 -5.55
N HIS A 47 -3.80 1.65 -4.86
CA HIS A 47 -4.91 2.45 -5.40
C HIS A 47 -4.88 3.84 -4.82
N TRP A 48 -5.11 4.84 -5.67
CA TRP A 48 -5.39 6.21 -5.27
C TRP A 48 -6.44 6.76 -6.23
N GLY A 49 -7.65 6.96 -5.73
CA GLY A 49 -8.73 7.48 -6.57
C GLY A 49 -10.08 7.42 -5.88
N PRO A 50 -11.17 7.28 -6.64
CA PRO A 50 -12.52 7.23 -6.09
C PRO A 50 -12.68 6.22 -4.95
N CYS A 51 -13.60 6.51 -4.04
CA CYS A 51 -13.89 5.69 -2.88
C CYS A 51 -14.25 4.25 -3.29
N LEU A 52 -13.58 3.27 -2.67
CA LEU A 52 -13.84 1.84 -2.89
C LEU A 52 -14.92 1.27 -1.95
N GLY A 53 -15.51 2.09 -1.08
CA GLY A 53 -16.40 1.63 -0.02
C GLY A 53 -15.62 0.91 1.09
N GLU A 54 -16.11 -0.25 1.52
CA GLU A 54 -15.53 -1.10 2.57
C GLU A 54 -15.10 -2.46 1.99
N PRO A 55 -13.96 -2.53 1.29
CA PRO A 55 -13.49 -3.77 0.71
C PRO A 55 -13.10 -4.77 1.81
N THR A 56 -13.47 -6.02 1.62
CA THR A 56 -13.03 -7.14 2.46
C THR A 56 -11.53 -7.40 2.28
N GLY A 57 -10.89 -8.06 3.25
CA GLY A 57 -9.49 -8.48 3.14
C GLY A 57 -9.15 -9.22 1.83
N PRO A 58 -9.93 -10.23 1.41
CA PRO A 58 -9.72 -10.90 0.13
C PRO A 58 -9.82 -9.98 -1.10
N GLN A 59 -10.67 -8.95 -1.07
CA GLN A 59 -10.74 -7.97 -2.17
C GLN A 59 -9.49 -7.09 -2.21
N LEU A 60 -8.93 -6.71 -1.07
CA LEU A 60 -7.66 -5.99 -1.01
C LEU A 60 -6.48 -6.85 -1.48
N ASP A 61 -6.47 -8.14 -1.15
CA ASP A 61 -5.48 -9.09 -1.64
C ASP A 61 -5.58 -9.30 -3.16
N ALA A 62 -6.81 -9.37 -3.69
CA ALA A 62 -7.05 -9.42 -5.14
C ALA A 62 -6.56 -8.15 -5.84
N LEU A 63 -6.78 -6.96 -5.25
CA LEU A 63 -6.24 -5.70 -5.76
C LEU A 63 -4.71 -5.72 -5.79
N ARG A 64 -4.07 -6.21 -4.72
CA ARG A 64 -2.61 -6.37 -4.67
C ARG A 64 -2.10 -7.30 -5.77
N LEU A 65 -2.77 -8.43 -6.00
CA LEU A 65 -2.44 -9.36 -7.08
C LEU A 65 -2.55 -8.69 -8.45
N ALA A 66 -3.65 -7.99 -8.70
CA ALA A 66 -3.91 -7.29 -9.95
C ALA A 66 -2.91 -6.15 -10.24
N ARG A 67 -2.26 -5.61 -9.19
CA ARG A 67 -1.27 -4.53 -9.31
C ARG A 67 0.17 -4.99 -9.45
N ARG A 68 0.44 -6.30 -9.45
CA ARG A 68 1.80 -6.80 -9.65
C ARG A 68 2.36 -6.36 -11.00
N CYS A 69 3.51 -5.71 -10.97
CA CYS A 69 4.23 -5.39 -12.20
C CYS A 69 4.63 -6.70 -12.91
N GLN A 70 4.41 -6.73 -14.22
CA GLN A 70 5.10 -7.71 -15.04
C GLN A 70 6.57 -7.32 -15.12
N PRO A 71 7.53 -8.27 -15.08
CA PRO A 71 8.90 -7.96 -15.42
C PRO A 71 8.95 -7.54 -16.90
N ILE A 72 9.12 -6.24 -17.14
CA ILE A 72 9.22 -5.66 -18.48
C ILE A 72 10.69 -5.31 -18.69
N GLY A 73 11.29 -5.78 -19.80
CA GLY A 73 12.66 -5.46 -20.18
C GLY A 73 13.72 -6.15 -19.32
N PHE A 74 14.04 -7.41 -19.64
CA PHE A 74 15.18 -8.19 -19.15
C PHE A 74 15.63 -7.94 -17.69
N SER A 75 14.69 -7.76 -16.76
CA SER A 75 15.04 -7.54 -15.36
C SER A 75 15.72 -8.80 -14.82
N VAL A 76 16.97 -8.69 -14.40
CA VAL A 76 17.73 -9.83 -13.87
C VAL A 76 17.18 -10.28 -12.51
N ASP A 77 16.63 -9.33 -11.73
CA ASP A 77 16.21 -9.54 -10.34
C ASP A 77 14.69 -9.67 -10.17
N GLY A 78 13.93 -9.73 -11.27
CA GLY A 78 12.46 -9.84 -11.27
C GLY A 78 11.73 -8.48 -11.38
N PRO A 79 10.40 -8.46 -11.11
CA PRO A 79 9.60 -7.24 -11.27
C PRO A 79 10.10 -6.08 -10.39
N VAL A 80 10.27 -4.92 -11.01
CA VAL A 80 10.56 -3.67 -10.29
C VAL A 80 9.24 -3.06 -9.84
N GLU A 81 9.00 -3.06 -8.53
CA GLU A 81 7.83 -2.40 -7.94
C GLU A 81 8.13 -0.94 -7.60
N VAL A 82 7.22 -0.03 -7.96
CA VAL A 82 7.36 1.40 -7.67
C VAL A 82 6.82 1.71 -6.27
N ALA A 83 7.72 2.00 -5.33
CA ALA A 83 7.37 2.47 -4.00
C ALA A 83 6.94 3.95 -4.01
N VAL A 84 6.44 4.44 -2.87
CA VAL A 84 6.08 5.86 -2.67
C VAL A 84 7.22 6.83 -3.01
N LEU A 85 8.47 6.36 -2.89
CA LEU A 85 9.66 7.04 -3.35
C LEU A 85 10.38 6.08 -4.30
N PRO A 86 10.39 6.32 -5.62
CA PRO A 86 11.09 5.45 -6.55
C PRO A 86 12.60 5.46 -6.32
N GLU A 87 13.22 4.29 -6.17
CA GLU A 87 14.64 4.14 -5.87
C GLU A 87 15.38 3.37 -6.96
N GLN A 88 16.48 3.93 -7.46
CA GLN A 88 17.35 3.24 -8.42
C GLN A 88 18.00 1.99 -7.81
N SER A 89 18.25 1.97 -6.50
CA SER A 89 18.75 0.79 -5.79
C SER A 89 17.77 -0.40 -5.84
N ALA A 90 16.49 -0.14 -6.09
CA ALA A 90 15.45 -1.16 -6.25
C ALA A 90 15.21 -1.53 -7.73
N GLY A 91 16.05 -1.04 -8.65
CA GLY A 91 15.96 -1.32 -10.08
C GLY A 91 15.10 -0.34 -10.87
N TRP A 92 14.58 0.74 -10.25
CA TRP A 92 13.81 1.75 -10.98
C TRP A 92 14.69 2.55 -11.93
N LEU A 93 14.40 2.46 -13.23
CA LEU A 93 15.17 3.14 -14.29
C LEU A 93 14.61 4.52 -14.66
N GLY A 94 13.46 4.91 -14.11
CA GLY A 94 12.86 6.23 -14.33
C GLY A 94 13.45 7.31 -13.43
N THR A 95 12.73 8.43 -13.32
CA THR A 95 13.11 9.52 -12.41
C THR A 95 13.05 9.03 -10.96
N PRO A 96 14.16 9.13 -10.18
CA PRO A 96 14.16 8.75 -8.77
C PRO A 96 13.36 9.75 -7.93
N GLY A 97 12.75 9.27 -6.84
CA GLY A 97 12.01 10.11 -5.91
C GLY A 97 12.90 10.99 -5.04
N LEU A 98 14.16 10.57 -4.82
CA LEU A 98 15.18 11.35 -4.13
C LEU A 98 16.49 11.26 -4.91
N SER A 99 17.07 12.43 -5.20
CA SER A 99 18.40 12.55 -5.82
C SER A 99 19.33 13.31 -4.90
N GLY A 100 20.57 12.85 -4.77
CA GLY A 100 21.59 13.48 -3.95
C GLY A 100 22.90 12.71 -3.99
N HIS A 101 23.94 13.23 -3.34
CA HIS A 101 25.26 12.58 -3.28
C HIS A 101 25.79 12.53 -1.85
N ARG A 102 26.48 11.44 -1.48
CA ARG A 102 27.19 11.30 -0.19
C ARG A 102 28.67 11.58 -0.34
N GLY A 103 28.99 12.72 -0.96
CA GLY A 103 30.38 13.06 -1.31
C GLY A 103 31.02 12.05 -2.27
N GLY A 104 30.23 11.49 -3.21
CA GLY A 104 30.72 10.50 -4.18
C GLY A 104 30.90 9.07 -3.65
N ARG A 105 30.63 8.81 -2.37
CA ARG A 105 30.74 7.45 -1.81
C ARG A 105 29.68 6.50 -2.33
N ASP A 106 28.54 7.04 -2.75
CA ASP A 106 27.38 6.27 -3.20
C ASP A 106 26.54 7.08 -4.18
N PHE A 107 25.78 6.36 -5.00
CA PHE A 107 25.03 6.91 -6.13
C PHE A 107 23.51 6.80 -6.00
N SER A 108 23.00 6.07 -4.99
CA SER A 108 21.55 5.94 -4.73
C SER A 108 21.23 5.75 -3.24
N ALA A 109 20.01 6.10 -2.85
CA ALA A 109 19.43 5.76 -1.55
C ALA A 109 18.80 4.36 -1.62
N ALA A 110 18.78 3.66 -0.49
CA ALA A 110 18.18 2.34 -0.32
C ALA A 110 17.44 2.28 1.03
N PHE A 111 16.31 2.96 1.12
CA PHE A 111 15.54 3.10 2.34
C PHE A 111 14.97 1.76 2.82
N ARG A 112 14.86 1.64 4.14
CA ARG A 112 14.23 0.53 4.84
C ARG A 112 13.24 1.07 5.86
N VAL A 113 12.19 0.30 6.10
CA VAL A 113 11.19 0.62 7.12
C VAL A 113 11.52 -0.18 8.38
N GLU A 114 11.68 0.50 9.51
CA GLU A 114 11.72 -0.10 10.84
C GLU A 114 10.29 -0.32 11.34
N ARG A 115 10.04 -1.47 11.96
CA ARG A 115 8.72 -1.87 12.45
C ARG A 115 8.71 -1.97 13.97
#